data_AF-A0A7U5JU44-F1
#
_entry.id   AF-A0A7U5JU44-F1
#
_cell.length_a   1.000
_cell.length_b   1.000
_cell.length_c   1.000
_cell.angle_alpha   90.00
_cell.angle_beta   90.00
_cell.angle_gamma   90.00
#
_symmetry.space_group_name_H-M   'P 1'
#
loop_
_entity.id
_entity.type
_entity.pdbx_description
1 polymer ?
#
loop_
_entity_poly.entity_id
_entity_poly.type
_entity_poly.pdbx_seq_one_letter_code
_entity_poly.pdbx_strand_id
1 'polypeptide(L)'
;MSYTFKKTITKRWEVTQVALNFMNFGDFYRVRQDKKKCELCNRDFTEEDMAHLAFVKGKKNHLICTKCATEAVEGGAKSFDRRDKDV
;
A
#
# COMPACT_ATOMS: atom_id res chain seq x y z
N MET A 1 27.56 22.83 -24.33
CA MET A 1 26.92 21.58 -24.79
C MET A 1 26.11 21.01 -23.64
N SER A 2 24.82 20.75 -23.85
CA SER A 2 23.96 20.04 -22.89
C SER A 2 23.40 18.78 -23.53
N TYR A 3 23.24 17.72 -22.74
CA TYR A 3 22.71 16.44 -23.17
C TYR A 3 21.61 16.00 -22.20
N THR A 4 20.52 15.49 -22.74
CA THR A 4 19.37 15.00 -21.97
C THR A 4 19.35 13.48 -22.04
N PHE A 5 19.30 12.80 -20.89
CA PHE A 5 19.08 11.36 -20.83
C PHE A 5 17.85 11.03 -19.98
N LYS A 6 17.17 9.94 -20.35
CA LYS A 6 16.08 9.37 -19.56
C LYS A 6 16.61 8.14 -18.82
N LYS A 7 16.37 8.06 -17.51
CA LYS A 7 16.71 6.91 -16.67
C LYS A 7 15.45 6.40 -15.99
N THR A 8 15.13 5.13 -16.17
CA THR A 8 14.04 4.46 -15.47
C THR A 8 14.56 3.88 -14.16
N ILE A 9 14.03 4.33 -13.02
CA ILE A 9 14.41 3.83 -11.70
C ILE A 9 13.32 2.84 -11.24
N THR A 10 13.70 1.58 -11.09
CA THR A 10 12.82 0.55 -10.52
C THR A 10 13.03 0.47 -9.01
N LYS A 11 12.00 0.75 -8.22
CA LYS A 11 11.99 0.48 -6.77
C LYS A 11 11.51 -0.94 -6.53
N ARG A 12 12.17 -1.65 -5.62
CA ARG A 12 11.77 -2.98 -5.15
C ARG A 12 11.36 -2.90 -3.69
N TRP A 13 10.31 -3.63 -3.34
CA TRP A 13 9.82 -3.77 -1.97
C TRP A 13 9.69 -5.26 -1.66
N GLU A 14 10.21 -5.70 -0.52
CA GLU A 14 10.01 -7.05 -0.01
C GLU A 14 8.84 -6.99 0.99
N VAL A 15 7.63 -7.31 0.50
CA VAL A 15 6.41 -7.35 1.32
C VAL A 15 6.30 -8.74 1.94
N THR A 16 6.32 -8.82 3.26
CA THR A 16 6.24 -10.11 3.97
C THR A 16 4.80 -10.48 4.32
N GLN A 17 3.99 -9.47 4.66
CA GLN A 17 2.61 -9.65 5.08
C GLN A 17 1.74 -8.47 4.61
N VAL A 18 0.45 -8.73 4.44
CA VAL A 18 -0.57 -7.73 4.10
C VAL A 18 -1.77 -7.89 5.04
N ALA A 19 -2.07 -6.85 5.81
CA ALA A 19 -3.35 -6.72 6.50
C ALA A 19 -4.39 -6.20 5.51
N LEU A 20 -5.32 -7.07 5.12
CA LEU A 20 -6.41 -6.71 4.22
C LEU A 20 -7.49 -5.92 4.97
N ASN A 21 -8.17 -5.02 4.25
CA ASN A 21 -9.32 -4.26 4.73
C ASN A 21 -9.04 -3.55 6.06
N PHE A 22 -7.86 -2.93 6.15
CA PHE A 22 -7.39 -2.31 7.39
C PHE A 22 -8.30 -1.16 7.84
N MET A 23 -8.72 -0.31 6.89
CA MET A 23 -9.66 0.80 7.14
C MET A 23 -10.19 1.37 5.82
N ASN A 24 -11.40 1.94 5.84
CA ASN A 24 -11.86 2.82 4.77
C ASN A 24 -10.97 4.07 4.71
N PHE A 25 -10.55 4.48 3.51
CA PHE A 25 -9.62 5.60 3.35
C PHE A 25 -10.25 6.95 3.70
N GLY A 26 -11.53 7.19 3.40
CA GLY A 26 -12.25 8.39 3.80
C GLY A 26 -12.22 8.62 5.31
N ASP A 27 -12.48 7.57 6.10
CA ASP A 27 -12.38 7.63 7.57
C ASP A 27 -10.95 7.84 8.06
N PHE A 28 -9.99 7.14 7.44
CA PHE A 28 -8.57 7.31 7.76
C PHE A 28 -8.10 8.75 7.51
N TYR A 29 -8.49 9.34 6.37
CA TYR A 29 -8.07 10.67 5.95
C TYR A 29 -8.59 11.79 6.86
N ARG A 30 -9.76 11.59 7.49
CA ARG A 30 -10.30 12.52 8.51
C ARG A 30 -9.32 12.71 9.68
N VAL A 31 -8.57 11.68 10.04
CA VAL A 31 -7.61 11.69 11.15
C VAL A 31 -6.17 11.91 10.67
N ARG A 32 -5.83 11.43 9.47
CA ARG A 32 -4.48 11.41 8.91
C ARG A 32 -4.45 12.04 7.51
N GLN A 33 -4.34 13.36 7.47
CA GLN A 33 -4.28 14.13 6.21
C GLN A 33 -2.91 14.07 5.51
N ASP A 34 -1.89 13.51 6.17
CA ASP A 34 -0.51 13.40 5.69
C ASP A 34 -0.31 12.31 4.62
N LYS A 35 -1.20 11.32 4.56
CA LYS A 35 -1.09 10.20 3.63
C LYS A 35 -2.29 10.12 2.69
N LYS A 36 -2.12 10.63 1.47
CA LYS A 36 -3.14 10.64 0.41
C LYS A 36 -2.90 9.63 -0.72
N LYS A 37 -1.73 8.98 -0.72
CA LYS A 37 -1.28 8.13 -1.83
C LYS A 37 -0.86 6.77 -1.33
N CYS A 38 -1.07 5.76 -2.17
CA CYS A 38 -0.49 4.44 -1.98
C CYS A 38 1.04 4.56 -1.95
N GLU A 39 1.68 4.04 -0.92
CA GLU A 39 3.13 4.21 -0.73
C GLU A 39 3.98 3.29 -1.62
N LEU A 40 3.35 2.39 -2.38
CA LEU A 40 4.03 1.54 -3.38
C LEU A 40 3.90 2.11 -4.79
N CYS A 41 2.67 2.36 -5.26
CA CYS A 41 2.44 2.79 -6.64
C CYS A 41 2.21 4.30 -6.80
N ASN A 42 2.20 5.08 -5.70
CA ASN A 42 1.95 6.53 -5.67
C ASN A 42 0.60 6.98 -6.26
N ARG A 43 -0.34 6.05 -6.50
CA ARG A 43 -1.72 6.39 -6.88
C ARG A 43 -2.39 7.12 -5.70
N ASP A 44 -3.14 8.18 -6.00
CA ASP A 44 -4.02 8.86 -5.06
C ASP A 44 -5.17 7.95 -4.61
N PHE A 45 -5.43 7.94 -3.31
CA PHE A 45 -6.61 7.31 -2.74
C PHE A 45 -7.83 8.21 -2.92
N THR A 46 -8.98 7.61 -3.19
CA THR A 46 -10.29 8.26 -3.09
C THR A 46 -10.94 7.94 -1.73
N GLU A 47 -11.94 8.71 -1.31
CA GLU A 47 -12.64 8.48 -0.04
C GLU A 47 -13.32 7.11 0.04
N GLU A 48 -13.69 6.55 -1.11
CA GLU A 48 -14.32 5.24 -1.23
C GLU A 48 -13.31 4.08 -1.25
N ASP A 49 -12.02 4.36 -1.43
CA ASP A 49 -11.00 3.31 -1.51
C ASP A 49 -10.83 2.62 -0.14
N MET A 50 -10.61 1.30 -0.18
CA MET A 50 -10.20 0.55 1.00
C MET A 50 -8.68 0.64 1.14
N ALA A 51 -8.21 1.06 2.30
CA ALA A 51 -6.80 1.09 2.61
C ALA A 51 -6.38 -0.25 3.25
N HIS A 52 -5.24 -0.76 2.79
CA HIS A 52 -4.61 -1.98 3.29
C HIS A 52 -3.25 -1.64 3.89
N LEU A 53 -2.72 -2.51 4.76
CA LEU A 53 -1.42 -2.31 5.39
C LEU A 53 -0.42 -3.35 4.88
N ALA A 54 0.65 -2.93 4.24
CA ALA A 54 1.77 -3.78 3.86
C ALA A 54 2.90 -3.70 4.89
N PHE A 55 3.36 -4.86 5.33
CA PHE A 55 4.54 -5.02 6.17
C PHE A 55 5.75 -5.22 5.25
N VAL A 56 6.55 -4.17 5.09
CA VAL A 56 7.72 -4.18 4.22
C VAL A 56 8.96 -4.36 5.08
N LYS A 57 9.80 -5.34 4.71
CA LYS A 57 11.00 -5.69 5.48
C LYS A 57 11.96 -4.49 5.58
N GLY A 58 12.43 -4.22 6.80
CA GLY A 58 13.36 -3.13 7.08
C GLY A 58 12.79 -1.72 6.88
N LYS A 59 11.46 -1.60 6.73
CA LYS A 59 10.76 -0.32 6.58
C LYS A 59 9.57 -0.23 7.53
N LYS A 60 9.03 0.98 7.68
CA LYS A 60 7.75 1.19 8.35
C LYS A 60 6.63 0.55 7.53
N ASN A 61 5.51 0.24 8.18
CA ASN A 61 4.34 -0.27 7.49
C ASN A 61 3.83 0.75 6.47
N HIS A 62 3.47 0.25 5.30
CA HIS A 62 3.03 1.05 4.18
C HIS A 62 1.51 0.94 4.01
N LEU A 63 0.84 2.08 3.87
CA LEU A 63 -0.55 2.16 3.47
C LEU A 63 -0.63 1.97 1.95
N ILE A 64 -1.36 0.95 1.52
CA ILE A 64 -1.40 0.55 0.11
C ILE A 64 -2.83 0.36 -0.38
N CYS A 65 -3.02 0.55 -1.69
CA CYS A 65 -4.30 0.33 -2.34
C CYS A 65 -4.57 -1.16 -2.59
N THR A 66 -5.83 -1.49 -2.86
CA THR A 66 -6.29 -2.85 -3.13
C THR A 66 -5.48 -3.53 -4.22
N LYS A 67 -5.17 -2.83 -5.33
CA LYS A 67 -4.36 -3.40 -6.41
C LYS A 67 -2.98 -3.88 -5.93
N CYS A 68 -2.26 -3.04 -5.19
CA CYS A 68 -0.95 -3.43 -4.66
C CYS A 68 -1.05 -4.51 -3.58
N ALA A 69 -2.16 -4.55 -2.83
CA ALA A 69 -2.40 -5.59 -1.84
C ALA A 69 -2.60 -6.94 -2.53
N THR A 70 -3.43 -6.99 -3.57
CA THR A 70 -3.64 -8.18 -4.41
C THR A 70 -2.33 -8.66 -5.03
N GLU A 71 -1.58 -7.78 -5.69
CA GLU A 71 -0.29 -8.12 -6.31
C GLU A 71 0.72 -8.69 -5.28
N ALA A 72 0.75 -8.14 -4.07
CA ALA A 72 1.64 -8.63 -3.01
C ALA A 72 1.24 -10.04 -2.53
N VAL A 73 -0.06 -10.29 -2.36
CA VAL A 73 -0.58 -11.60 -1.92
C VAL A 73 -0.39 -12.65 -3.01
N GLU A 74 -0.70 -12.32 -4.27
CA GLU A 74 -0.42 -13.19 -5.42
C GLU A 74 1.07 -13.47 -5.57
N GLY A 75 1.92 -12.49 -5.22
CA GLY A 75 3.38 -12.64 -5.16
C GLY A 75 3.89 -13.47 -3.97
N GLY A 76 3.03 -13.98 -3.10
CA GLY A 76 3.37 -14.87 -1.99
C GLY A 76 3.48 -14.21 -0.61
N ALA A 77 3.10 -12.93 -0.47
CA ALA A 77 2.99 -12.32 0.85
C ALA A 77 1.83 -12.96 1.64
N LYS A 78 2.01 -13.17 2.95
CA LYS A 78 0.92 -13.69 3.79
C LYS A 78 -0.17 -12.63 3.94
N SER A 79 -1.42 -12.99 3.71
CA SER A 79 -2.56 -12.12 4.01
C SER A 79 -3.22 -12.50 5.33
N PHE A 80 -3.81 -11.51 6.00
CA PHE A 80 -4.82 -11.74 7.02
C PHE A 80 -5.87 -10.63 6.92
N ASP A 81 -7.14 -11.00 7.04
CA ASP A 81 -8.22 -10.02 7.17
C ASP A 81 -8.48 -9.78 8.66
N ARG A 82 -8.66 -8.51 9.04
CA ARG A 82 -9.04 -8.16 10.41
C ARG A 82 -10.47 -8.61 10.73
N ARG A 83 -11.31 -8.82 9.72
CA ARG A 83 -12.72 -9.24 9.86
C ARG A 83 -12.88 -10.73 10.17
N ASP A 84 -11.83 -11.54 10.02
CA ASP A 84 -11.88 -12.98 10.32
C ASP A 84 -11.68 -13.31 11.82
N LYS A 85 -11.60 -12.30 12.71
CA LYS A 85 -11.38 -12.51 14.15
C LYS A 85 -12.66 -12.61 15.00
N ASP A 86 -13.82 -12.54 14.37
CA ASP A 86 -15.13 -12.59 15.06
C ASP A 86 -15.91 -13.90 14.80
N VAL A 87 -15.23 -15.05 14.69
CA VAL A 87 -15.84 -16.40 14.73
C VAL A 87 -15.39 -17.15 15.97
#